data_AF-A0AA42AXQ1-F1
#
_entry.id   AF-A0AA42AXQ1-F1
#
_cell.length_a   1.000
_cell.length_b   1.000
_cell.length_c   1.000
_cell.angle_alpha   90.00
_cell.angle_beta   90.00
_cell.angle_gamma   90.00
#
_symmetry.space_group_name_H-M   'P 1'
#
loop_
_entity.id
_entity.type
_entity.pdbx_description
1 polymer ?
#
loop_
_entity_poly.entity_id
_entity_poly.type
_entity_poly.pdbx_seq_one_letter_code
_entity_poly.pdbx_strand_id
1 'polypeptide(L)'
;MDKREERGGRGGLGYRGRSRRPYSSYSSRPVRSSYEFSSSSSVLKPSSRDEERTTKITAKEEEDSSIVGTCLDMCPAKERAQRERLRDLAVFERLNGNHGKTSPSLAVKKFCRIISTMDSHPSDVRPLQVLEDTLSYLLKLLDSSEHPFEVLHDFIFDRTRSIRQDLGMQNIVNDRVIHMYEEMVKFHISSHHKLSRCSSNSNISPLHHLNMEQLSKCLLSIYELYNANRGESDSCNMNEAYFRSFYLLLQLGSNSHLTGESLSLWLRRLPTHIIKSKEMSFARRILRFFRIGNYKQFLSFTAAEASFLQYCLLEPSINEVRILAVSCINNGGYKLYPYPLQDLSKLLLMKESDVESFCYSCGLEISADEAGNKFLPTKQTSFSRPKAGFPYYSLLGCERLTDSRDTWEPID
;
A
#
# COMPACT_ATOMS: atom_id res chain seq x y z
N MET A 1 -21.41 -5.92 -68.27
CA MET A 1 -21.34 -6.80 -69.46
C MET A 1 -20.38 -7.92 -69.07
N ASP A 2 -20.75 -9.16 -68.79
CA ASP A 2 -21.97 -9.95 -68.98
C ASP A 2 -22.03 -10.99 -67.84
N LYS A 3 -23.15 -11.08 -67.08
CA LYS A 3 -24.21 -12.14 -67.12
C LYS A 3 -23.71 -13.52 -66.62
N ARG A 4 -24.15 -14.05 -65.46
CA ARG A 4 -25.48 -14.52 -64.95
C ARG A 4 -25.37 -16.06 -64.76
N GLU A 5 -25.55 -16.59 -63.54
CA GLU A 5 -26.78 -17.30 -63.05
C GLU A 5 -26.98 -18.68 -63.72
N GLU A 6 -27.26 -19.83 -63.06
CA GLU A 6 -28.15 -20.07 -61.92
C GLU A 6 -28.10 -21.56 -61.46
N ARG A 7 -28.50 -21.80 -60.18
CA ARG A 7 -29.26 -22.95 -59.59
C ARG A 7 -28.69 -24.39 -59.70
N GLY A 8 -28.79 -25.28 -58.72
CA GLY A 8 -29.51 -25.35 -57.44
C GLY A 8 -29.83 -26.83 -57.15
N GLY A 9 -29.72 -27.29 -55.89
CA GLY A 9 -30.12 -28.66 -55.52
C GLY A 9 -29.79 -29.03 -54.07
N ARG A 10 -30.83 -29.23 -53.26
CA ARG A 10 -30.82 -29.48 -51.81
C ARG A 10 -30.70 -30.97 -51.45
N GLY A 11 -30.16 -31.24 -50.27
CA GLY A 11 -30.31 -32.47 -49.48
C GLY A 11 -29.05 -32.68 -48.62
N GLY A 12 -29.02 -32.79 -47.30
CA GLY A 12 -30.05 -33.14 -46.34
C GLY A 12 -29.42 -34.11 -45.33
N LEU A 13 -29.23 -33.64 -44.09
CA LEU A 13 -29.16 -34.41 -42.82
C LEU A 13 -27.89 -35.24 -42.49
N GLY A 14 -27.30 -34.92 -41.31
CA GLY A 14 -27.01 -35.98 -40.34
C GLY A 14 -25.57 -36.17 -39.84
N TYR A 15 -24.91 -35.14 -39.27
CA TYR A 15 -23.74 -35.38 -38.41
C TYR A 15 -24.17 -35.66 -36.96
N ARG A 16 -24.15 -36.93 -36.55
CA ARG A 16 -24.13 -37.32 -35.12
C ARG A 16 -22.68 -37.32 -34.64
N GLY A 17 -22.42 -36.49 -33.64
CA GLY A 17 -21.12 -36.33 -33.01
C GLY A 17 -20.73 -37.46 -32.04
N ARG A 18 -19.43 -37.50 -31.75
CA ARG A 18 -18.88 -37.96 -30.48
C ARG A 18 -17.96 -36.88 -29.94
N SER A 19 -18.48 -36.15 -28.95
CA SER A 19 -17.80 -35.10 -28.20
C SER A 19 -16.65 -35.65 -27.37
N ARG A 20 -15.45 -35.07 -27.55
CA ARG A 20 -14.39 -35.09 -26.53
C ARG A 20 -14.65 -33.91 -25.57
N ARG A 21 -14.73 -34.22 -24.28
CA ARG A 21 -14.94 -33.29 -23.17
C ARG A 21 -13.74 -32.33 -23.04
N PRO A 22 -13.94 -31.00 -22.91
CA PRO A 22 -12.97 -30.11 -22.31
C PRO A 22 -13.22 -29.99 -20.79
N TYR A 23 -12.12 -29.77 -20.07
CA TYR A 23 -12.03 -29.57 -18.63
C TYR A 23 -12.94 -28.43 -18.15
N SER A 24 -13.57 -28.67 -16.99
CA SER A 24 -14.47 -27.78 -16.28
C SER A 24 -13.76 -26.48 -15.87
N SER A 25 -14.25 -25.36 -16.39
CA SER A 25 -14.02 -24.02 -15.87
C SER A 25 -14.91 -23.79 -14.64
N TYR A 26 -14.31 -23.70 -13.46
CA TYR A 26 -15.02 -23.18 -12.28
C TYR A 26 -15.21 -21.66 -12.44
N SER A 27 -16.46 -21.28 -12.65
CA SER A 27 -16.97 -19.92 -12.58
C SER A 27 -16.99 -19.48 -11.12
N SER A 28 -16.06 -18.61 -10.73
CA SER A 28 -16.10 -17.92 -9.45
C SER A 28 -16.81 -16.57 -9.65
N ARG A 29 -18.08 -16.52 -9.26
CA ARG A 29 -18.81 -15.25 -9.09
C ARG A 29 -18.10 -14.42 -8.00
N PRO A 30 -18.02 -13.09 -8.12
CA PRO A 30 -17.41 -12.26 -7.10
C PRO A 30 -18.31 -12.24 -5.87
N VAL A 31 -17.86 -12.88 -4.79
CA VAL A 31 -18.47 -12.74 -3.46
C VAL A 31 -18.02 -11.39 -2.91
N ARG A 32 -18.99 -10.50 -2.71
CA ARG A 32 -18.84 -9.20 -2.08
C ARG A 32 -18.43 -9.42 -0.62
N SER A 33 -17.16 -9.17 -0.31
CA SER A 33 -16.61 -9.29 1.04
C SER A 33 -16.95 -8.03 1.83
N SER A 34 -18.07 -8.04 2.56
CA SER A 34 -18.39 -7.09 3.62
C SER A 34 -17.91 -7.65 4.96
N TYR A 35 -16.79 -7.14 5.46
CA TYR A 35 -16.40 -7.33 6.86
C TYR A 35 -16.52 -5.97 7.55
N GLU A 36 -17.64 -5.79 8.24
CA GLU A 36 -17.82 -4.73 9.23
C GLU A 36 -17.18 -5.20 10.54
N PHE A 37 -16.21 -4.43 11.02
CA PHE A 37 -15.69 -4.52 12.36
C PHE A 37 -16.71 -3.85 13.28
N SER A 38 -17.46 -4.63 14.06
CA SER A 38 -18.42 -4.10 15.03
C SER A 38 -17.67 -3.55 16.25
N SER A 39 -17.35 -2.27 16.22
CA SER A 39 -17.00 -1.49 17.40
C SER A 39 -18.30 -1.00 18.08
N SER A 40 -18.59 -1.57 19.24
CA SER A 40 -19.76 -1.27 20.06
C SER A 40 -19.72 0.15 20.63
N SER A 41 -20.55 1.06 20.11
CA SER A 41 -20.88 2.32 20.78
C SER A 41 -22.31 2.73 20.44
N SER A 42 -23.28 2.25 21.23
CA SER A 42 -24.69 2.61 21.11
C SER A 42 -24.97 3.93 21.83
N VAL A 43 -25.28 4.99 21.06
CA VAL A 43 -25.85 6.24 21.56
C VAL A 43 -27.37 6.07 21.62
N LEU A 44 -27.92 6.14 22.84
CA LEU A 44 -29.35 6.05 23.14
C LEU A 44 -30.13 7.29 22.65
N LYS A 45 -31.34 7.07 22.11
CA LYS A 45 -32.45 8.04 22.16
C LYS A 45 -33.76 7.30 22.53
N PRO A 46 -34.67 7.95 23.26
CA PRO A 46 -35.72 7.27 24.01
C PRO A 46 -37.03 7.14 23.23
N SER A 47 -37.77 6.05 23.45
CA SER A 47 -39.20 5.97 23.20
C SER A 47 -39.84 4.90 24.10
N SER A 48 -40.95 5.32 24.70
CA SER A 48 -41.77 4.68 25.73
C SER A 48 -42.40 3.33 25.36
N ARG A 49 -42.43 2.38 26.32
CA ARG A 49 -43.64 1.91 27.05
C ARG A 49 -43.33 0.61 27.81
N ASP A 50 -43.96 0.51 28.97
CA ASP A 50 -43.80 -0.47 30.05
C ASP A 50 -43.96 -1.94 29.63
N GLU A 51 -43.16 -2.84 30.24
CA GLU A 51 -43.68 -3.95 31.04
C GLU A 51 -42.56 -4.69 31.79
N GLU A 52 -42.86 -4.98 33.05
CA GLU A 52 -41.99 -5.42 34.13
C GLU A 52 -41.71 -6.93 34.03
N ARG A 53 -40.43 -7.34 33.90
CA ARG A 53 -40.03 -8.73 34.17
C ARG A 53 -38.66 -8.83 34.80
N THR A 54 -38.67 -8.83 36.13
CA THR A 54 -37.53 -9.05 37.02
C THR A 54 -36.87 -10.41 36.74
N THR A 55 -35.70 -10.39 36.10
CA THR A 55 -34.77 -11.51 36.11
C THR A 55 -33.39 -10.98 36.47
N LYS A 56 -32.87 -11.41 37.61
CA LYS A 56 -31.54 -11.08 38.12
C LYS A 56 -30.50 -11.64 37.16
N ILE A 57 -29.92 -10.77 36.33
CA ILE A 57 -28.70 -11.07 35.57
C ILE A 57 -27.54 -10.74 36.50
N THR A 58 -26.94 -11.76 37.09
CA THR A 58 -25.62 -11.66 37.70
C THR A 58 -24.64 -11.25 36.61
N ALA A 59 -24.10 -10.03 36.74
CA ALA A 59 -22.96 -9.58 35.95
C ALA A 59 -21.78 -10.52 36.23
N LYS A 60 -21.50 -11.40 35.26
CA LYS A 60 -20.24 -12.12 35.21
C LYS A 60 -19.25 -11.15 34.56
N GLU A 61 -18.41 -10.54 35.38
CA GLU A 61 -17.20 -9.87 34.90
C GLU A 61 -16.36 -10.97 34.22
N GLU A 62 -16.38 -11.01 32.89
CA GLU A 62 -15.41 -11.79 32.13
C GLU A 62 -14.09 -11.02 32.23
N GLU A 63 -13.19 -11.46 33.11
CA GLU A 63 -11.77 -11.14 33.02
C GLU A 63 -11.31 -11.54 31.60
N ASP A 64 -11.09 -10.55 30.73
CA ASP A 64 -10.50 -10.72 29.42
C ASP A 64 -9.02 -11.10 29.59
N SER A 65 -8.77 -12.36 29.94
CA SER A 65 -7.42 -12.89 30.08
C SER A 65 -6.82 -13.04 28.68
N SER A 66 -6.10 -12.01 28.24
CA SER A 66 -5.29 -12.10 27.03
C SER A 66 -4.32 -13.30 27.11
N ILE A 67 -4.20 -14.05 26.02
CA ILE A 67 -3.27 -15.18 25.97
C ILE A 67 -1.84 -14.66 26.11
N VAL A 68 -1.01 -15.31 26.92
CA VAL A 68 0.43 -14.99 27.02
C VAL A 68 1.20 -16.02 26.22
N GLY A 69 1.93 -15.58 25.19
CA GLY A 69 2.73 -16.45 24.34
C GLY A 69 3.90 -17.10 25.07
N THR A 70 4.18 -18.36 24.76
CA THR A 70 5.30 -19.15 25.36
C THR A 70 6.20 -19.80 24.31
N CYS A 71 5.95 -19.56 23.01
CA CYS A 71 6.82 -20.05 21.95
C CYS A 71 8.15 -19.28 21.92
N LEU A 72 9.24 -19.93 22.32
CA LEU A 72 10.58 -19.32 22.37
C LEU A 72 11.29 -19.27 21.00
N ASP A 73 10.72 -19.89 19.98
CA ASP A 73 11.26 -19.91 18.61
C ASP A 73 10.48 -18.95 17.69
N MET A 74 11.08 -18.54 16.56
CA MET A 74 10.40 -17.74 15.53
C MET A 74 9.19 -18.44 14.88
N CYS A 75 9.09 -19.76 15.01
CA CYS A 75 7.99 -20.60 14.55
C CYS A 75 7.73 -21.73 15.56
N PRO A 76 6.47 -21.95 16.01
CA PRO A 76 6.13 -23.05 16.92
C PRO A 76 6.55 -24.43 16.39
N ALA A 77 7.05 -25.29 17.27
CA ALA A 77 7.54 -26.62 16.88
C ALA A 77 6.48 -27.48 16.17
N LYS A 78 5.21 -27.38 16.61
CA LYS A 78 4.07 -28.06 15.97
C LYS A 78 3.89 -27.60 14.53
N GLU A 79 3.90 -26.28 14.30
CA GLU A 79 3.78 -25.71 12.95
C GLU A 79 4.97 -26.10 12.08
N ARG A 80 6.21 -26.04 12.60
CA ARG A 80 7.40 -26.46 11.86
C ARG A 80 7.29 -27.90 11.36
N ALA A 81 6.97 -28.84 12.26
CA ALA A 81 6.84 -30.26 11.92
C ALA A 81 5.72 -30.50 10.89
N GLN A 82 4.60 -29.79 11.02
CA GLN A 82 3.52 -29.83 10.04
C GLN A 82 3.96 -29.33 8.66
N ARG A 83 4.69 -28.20 8.61
CA ARG A 83 5.16 -27.59 7.36
C ARG A 83 6.25 -28.41 6.68
N GLU A 84 7.12 -29.09 7.44
CA GLU A 84 8.05 -30.09 6.90
C GLU A 84 7.31 -31.27 6.26
N ARG A 85 6.33 -31.84 6.97
CA ARG A 85 5.51 -32.96 6.47
C ARG A 85 4.76 -32.59 5.19
N LEU A 86 4.20 -31.39 5.13
CA LEU A 86 3.43 -30.88 3.98
C LEU A 86 4.31 -30.28 2.88
N ARG A 87 5.63 -30.15 3.09
CA ARG A 87 6.58 -29.47 2.18
C ARG A 87 6.17 -28.01 1.88
N ASP A 88 5.62 -27.31 2.87
CA ASP A 88 5.17 -25.92 2.79
C ASP A 88 6.20 -24.97 3.43
N LEU A 89 7.46 -25.10 2.99
CA LEU A 89 8.58 -24.25 3.43
C LEU A 89 8.93 -23.23 2.33
N ALA A 90 8.94 -21.95 2.70
CA ALA A 90 9.44 -20.88 1.84
C ALA A 90 10.94 -21.04 1.63
N VAL A 91 11.48 -20.41 0.58
CA VAL A 91 12.89 -20.58 0.17
C VAL A 91 13.86 -20.25 1.32
N PHE A 92 13.57 -19.20 2.07
CA PHE A 92 14.38 -18.72 3.21
C PHE A 92 14.33 -19.65 4.44
N GLU A 93 13.37 -20.57 4.49
CA GLU A 93 13.18 -21.47 5.63
C GLU A 93 13.83 -22.85 5.40
N ARG A 94 14.41 -23.09 4.21
CA ARG A 94 14.90 -24.41 3.81
C ARG A 94 16.33 -24.65 4.26
N LEU A 95 16.53 -25.73 5.02
CA LEU A 95 17.86 -26.17 5.39
C LEU A 95 18.57 -26.76 4.17
N ASN A 96 19.69 -26.15 3.76
CA ASN A 96 20.47 -26.54 2.57
C ASN A 96 19.61 -26.62 1.29
N GLY A 97 18.61 -25.74 1.15
CA GLY A 97 17.69 -25.72 0.01
C GLY A 97 16.67 -26.87 -0.03
N ASN A 98 16.63 -27.75 0.97
CA ASN A 98 15.69 -28.88 0.98
C ASN A 98 14.25 -28.43 1.28
N HIS A 99 13.32 -28.75 0.38
CA HIS A 99 11.91 -28.38 0.48
C HIS A 99 11.14 -29.01 1.66
N GLY A 100 11.67 -30.07 2.26
CA GLY A 100 11.03 -30.81 3.36
C GLY A 100 11.81 -30.76 4.68
N LYS A 101 12.84 -29.93 4.79
CA LYS A 101 13.64 -29.78 6.02
C LYS A 101 13.87 -28.32 6.37
N THR A 102 13.67 -27.97 7.63
CA THR A 102 13.95 -26.65 8.19
C THR A 102 14.77 -26.78 9.47
N SER A 103 15.05 -25.66 10.12
CA SER A 103 15.62 -25.59 11.47
C SER A 103 14.86 -24.55 12.30
N PRO A 104 14.92 -24.62 13.65
CA PRO A 104 14.34 -23.58 14.51
C PRO A 104 14.85 -22.17 14.23
N SER A 105 16.10 -22.05 13.74
CA SER A 105 16.74 -20.78 13.38
C SER A 105 16.33 -20.21 12.02
N LEU A 106 15.65 -20.97 11.17
CA LEU A 106 15.22 -20.55 9.82
C LEU A 106 13.70 -20.40 9.72
N ALA A 107 12.93 -21.30 10.35
CA ALA A 107 11.49 -21.30 10.24
C ALA A 107 10.86 -20.09 10.93
N VAL A 108 9.98 -19.38 10.24
CA VAL A 108 9.21 -18.27 10.80
C VAL A 108 7.72 -18.57 10.70
N LYS A 109 6.96 -18.32 11.77
CA LYS A 109 5.52 -18.58 11.85
C LYS A 109 4.78 -17.97 10.66
N LYS A 110 4.03 -18.78 9.91
CA LYS A 110 3.23 -18.34 8.76
C LYS A 110 1.98 -17.60 9.24
N PHE A 111 1.47 -16.66 8.46
CA PHE A 111 0.20 -16.01 8.81
C PHE A 111 -0.98 -16.99 8.63
N CYS A 112 -1.82 -17.13 9.66
CA CYS A 112 -3.03 -17.93 9.57
C CYS A 112 -4.26 -17.05 9.31
N ARG A 113 -5.04 -17.34 8.26
CA ARG A 113 -6.24 -16.54 7.93
C ARG A 113 -7.38 -16.71 8.94
N ILE A 114 -7.47 -17.89 9.54
CA ILE A 114 -8.54 -18.26 10.46
C ILE A 114 -7.86 -18.61 11.78
N ILE A 115 -8.10 -17.78 12.79
CA ILE A 115 -7.69 -18.06 14.16
C ILE A 115 -8.95 -18.35 14.96
N SER A 116 -8.94 -19.43 15.72
CA SER A 116 -9.86 -19.63 16.82
C SER A 116 -9.11 -19.29 18.09
N THR A 117 -9.50 -18.21 18.76
CA THR A 117 -8.91 -17.83 20.06
C THR A 117 -9.14 -18.90 21.11
N MET A 118 -10.25 -19.64 21.00
CA MET A 118 -10.60 -20.75 21.90
C MET A 118 -9.70 -21.98 21.72
N ASP A 119 -9.14 -22.19 20.52
CA ASP A 119 -8.25 -23.33 20.21
C ASP A 119 -6.76 -22.98 20.26
N SER A 120 -6.44 -21.71 20.53
CA SER A 120 -5.06 -21.22 20.51
C SER A 120 -4.33 -21.57 21.81
N HIS A 121 -3.32 -22.42 21.74
CA HIS A 121 -2.51 -22.76 22.90
C HIS A 121 -1.38 -21.72 23.10
N PRO A 122 -0.98 -21.38 24.34
CA PRO A 122 0.14 -20.47 24.60
C PRO A 122 1.43 -20.83 23.87
N SER A 123 1.69 -22.12 23.64
CA SER A 123 2.86 -22.62 22.89
C SER A 123 2.85 -22.27 21.41
N ASP A 124 1.71 -21.84 20.88
CA ASP A 124 1.52 -21.52 19.47
C ASP A 124 1.69 -20.00 19.22
N VAL A 125 1.81 -19.20 20.28
CA VAL A 125 1.97 -17.74 20.24
C VAL A 125 3.35 -17.35 20.75
N ARG A 126 4.04 -16.46 20.04
CA ARG A 126 5.38 -15.96 20.43
C ARG A 126 5.25 -14.80 21.41
N PRO A 127 6.01 -14.77 22.53
CA PRO A 127 6.05 -13.61 23.42
C PRO A 127 6.75 -12.41 22.75
N LEU A 128 6.55 -11.22 23.31
CA LEU A 128 7.02 -9.94 22.75
C LEU A 128 8.50 -9.96 22.32
N GLN A 129 9.40 -10.44 23.19
CA GLN A 129 10.84 -10.47 22.88
C GLN A 129 11.13 -11.29 21.60
N VAL A 130 10.51 -12.46 21.48
CA VAL A 130 10.69 -13.33 20.30
C VAL A 130 10.11 -12.68 19.05
N LEU A 131 9.01 -11.92 19.18
CA LEU A 131 8.42 -11.19 18.07
C LEU A 131 9.33 -10.06 17.57
N GLU A 132 9.99 -9.31 18.47
CA GLU A 132 10.98 -8.29 18.10
C GLU A 132 12.22 -8.90 17.44
N ASP A 133 12.74 -10.00 18.00
CA ASP A 133 13.88 -10.72 17.42
C ASP A 133 13.52 -11.27 16.05
N THR A 134 12.29 -11.79 15.89
CA THR A 134 11.77 -12.27 14.60
C THR A 134 11.66 -11.13 13.59
N LEU A 135 11.11 -9.97 13.97
CA LEU A 135 11.00 -8.82 13.08
C LEU A 135 12.39 -8.36 12.65
N SER A 136 13.34 -8.26 13.59
CA SER A 136 14.72 -7.89 13.32
C SER A 136 15.40 -8.88 12.37
N TYR A 137 15.16 -10.18 12.53
CA TYR A 137 15.63 -11.21 11.60
C TYR A 137 15.05 -11.00 10.19
N LEU A 138 13.75 -10.79 10.07
CA LEU A 138 13.08 -10.57 8.78
C LEU A 138 13.60 -9.32 8.06
N LEU A 139 13.80 -8.22 8.77
CA LEU A 139 14.30 -6.99 8.18
C LEU A 139 15.75 -7.12 7.73
N LYS A 140 16.60 -7.88 8.43
CA LYS A 140 17.98 -8.18 7.97
C LYS A 140 18.04 -8.99 6.67
N LEU A 141 17.00 -9.76 6.34
CA LEU A 141 16.93 -10.47 5.05
C LEU A 141 16.82 -9.50 3.88
N LEU A 142 16.33 -8.29 4.12
CA LEU A 142 16.19 -7.26 3.13
C LEU A 142 17.55 -6.87 2.53
N ASP A 143 18.59 -6.74 3.36
CA ASP A 143 19.95 -6.34 2.94
C ASP A 143 20.80 -7.49 2.37
N SER A 144 20.39 -8.74 2.56
CA SER A 144 21.28 -9.91 2.40
C SER A 144 20.80 -10.97 1.41
N SER A 145 19.65 -10.77 0.78
CA SER A 145 19.03 -11.79 -0.07
C SER A 145 19.49 -11.71 -1.53
N GLU A 146 20.05 -12.81 -2.04
CA GLU A 146 20.33 -13.01 -3.47
C GLU A 146 19.07 -13.33 -4.31
N HIS A 147 17.91 -13.50 -3.67
CA HIS A 147 16.65 -13.78 -4.35
C HIS A 147 15.99 -12.53 -4.94
N PRO A 148 15.17 -12.69 -6.01
CA PRO A 148 14.34 -11.60 -6.53
C PRO A 148 13.51 -10.94 -5.44
N PHE A 149 13.37 -9.62 -5.52
CA PHE A 149 12.75 -8.83 -4.47
C PHE A 149 11.29 -9.23 -4.20
N GLU A 150 10.56 -9.67 -5.22
CA GLU A 150 9.18 -10.14 -5.11
C GLU A 150 9.06 -11.36 -4.18
N VAL A 151 10.02 -12.28 -4.27
CA VAL A 151 10.07 -13.49 -3.42
C VAL A 151 10.35 -13.11 -1.97
N LEU A 152 11.26 -12.17 -1.77
CA LEU A 152 11.61 -11.64 -0.45
C LEU A 152 10.45 -10.86 0.18
N HIS A 153 9.82 -9.98 -0.61
CA HIS A 153 8.64 -9.24 -0.22
C HIS A 153 7.53 -10.20 0.23
N ASP A 154 7.18 -11.21 -0.57
CA ASP A 154 6.08 -12.14 -0.25
C ASP A 154 6.31 -12.86 1.06
N PHE A 155 7.56 -13.26 1.33
CA PHE A 155 7.94 -13.89 2.57
C PHE A 155 7.77 -12.95 3.76
N ILE A 156 8.39 -11.77 3.74
CA ILE A 156 8.34 -10.82 4.85
C ILE A 156 6.94 -10.26 5.05
N PHE A 157 6.21 -9.99 3.96
CA PHE A 157 4.80 -9.58 3.98
C PHE A 157 3.92 -10.59 4.72
N ASP A 158 4.09 -11.89 4.47
CA ASP A 158 3.34 -12.92 5.19
C ASP A 158 3.76 -13.01 6.66
N ARG A 159 5.07 -12.99 6.95
CA ARG A 159 5.58 -13.16 8.32
C ARG A 159 5.30 -11.96 9.23
N THR A 160 5.34 -10.74 8.72
CA THR A 160 4.96 -9.54 9.49
C THR A 160 3.46 -9.55 9.84
N ARG A 161 2.59 -10.08 8.98
CA ARG A 161 1.17 -10.31 9.33
C ARG A 161 1.01 -11.32 10.46
N SER A 162 1.83 -12.38 10.48
CA SER A 162 1.85 -13.35 11.58
C SER A 162 2.34 -12.71 12.90
N ILE A 163 3.33 -11.82 12.83
CA ILE A 163 3.78 -11.04 14.00
C ILE A 163 2.65 -10.17 14.56
N ARG A 164 1.97 -9.38 13.70
CA ARG A 164 0.84 -8.54 14.12
C ARG A 164 -0.32 -9.38 14.69
N GLN A 165 -0.53 -10.57 14.14
CA GLN A 165 -1.51 -11.51 14.64
C GLN A 165 -1.19 -11.96 16.08
N ASP A 166 0.05 -12.34 16.37
CA ASP A 166 0.47 -12.70 17.72
C ASP A 166 0.44 -11.50 18.69
N LEU A 167 0.79 -10.29 18.23
CA LEU A 167 0.68 -9.06 19.02
C LEU A 167 -0.79 -8.77 19.40
N GLY A 168 -1.70 -8.89 18.43
CA GLY A 168 -3.13 -8.68 18.64
C GLY A 168 -3.75 -9.72 19.57
N MET A 169 -3.35 -10.98 19.48
CA MET A 169 -3.84 -12.03 20.40
C MET A 169 -3.44 -11.75 21.86
N GLN A 170 -2.26 -11.19 22.08
CA GLN A 170 -1.74 -10.92 23.42
C GLN A 170 -2.16 -9.55 23.97
N ASN A 171 -2.90 -8.73 23.21
CA ASN A 171 -3.36 -7.38 23.59
C ASN A 171 -2.27 -6.48 24.21
N ILE A 172 -1.03 -6.56 23.72
CA ILE A 172 0.11 -5.85 24.30
C ILE A 172 0.13 -4.39 23.80
N VAL A 173 0.15 -3.45 24.74
CA VAL A 173 0.28 -2.01 24.45
C VAL A 173 1.49 -1.45 25.19
N ASN A 174 2.54 -1.08 24.44
CA ASN A 174 3.71 -0.35 24.95
C ASN A 174 4.55 0.20 23.78
N ASP A 175 5.60 0.97 24.10
CA ASP A 175 6.50 1.60 23.14
C ASP A 175 7.23 0.58 22.23
N ARG A 176 7.53 -0.62 22.73
CA ARG A 176 8.18 -1.67 21.95
C ARG A 176 7.29 -2.16 20.82
N VAL A 177 6.01 -2.41 21.13
CA VAL A 177 5.01 -2.80 20.13
C VAL A 177 4.79 -1.68 19.11
N ILE A 178 4.71 -0.43 19.56
CA ILE A 178 4.62 0.74 18.68
C ILE A 178 5.80 0.74 17.69
N HIS A 179 7.03 0.65 18.19
CA HIS A 179 8.24 0.61 17.36
C HIS A 179 8.21 -0.52 16.33
N MET A 180 7.74 -1.72 16.70
CA MET A 180 7.58 -2.81 15.73
C MET A 180 6.59 -2.46 14.60
N TYR A 181 5.46 -1.82 14.94
CA TYR A 181 4.52 -1.37 13.92
C TYR A 181 5.11 -0.27 13.04
N GLU A 182 5.91 0.64 13.59
CA GLU A 182 6.66 1.65 12.84
C GLU A 182 7.52 0.98 11.77
N GLU A 183 8.35 0.01 12.15
CA GLU A 183 9.20 -0.75 11.23
C GLU A 183 8.40 -1.51 10.16
N MET A 184 7.28 -2.15 10.52
CA MET A 184 6.42 -2.82 9.56
C MET A 184 5.77 -1.84 8.57
N VAL A 185 5.40 -0.62 9.01
CA VAL A 185 4.92 0.44 8.12
C VAL A 185 6.03 0.90 7.16
N LYS A 186 7.25 1.13 7.66
CA LYS A 186 8.41 1.50 6.82
C LYS A 186 8.68 0.43 5.75
N PHE A 187 8.64 -0.85 6.13
CA PHE A 187 8.75 -1.97 5.20
C PHE A 187 7.67 -1.91 4.12
N HIS A 188 6.39 -1.74 4.49
CA HIS A 188 5.30 -1.71 3.51
C HIS A 188 5.42 -0.53 2.54
N ILE A 189 5.81 0.66 2.99
CA ILE A 189 6.00 1.84 2.12
C ILE A 189 7.17 1.60 1.16
N SER A 190 8.33 1.22 1.71
CA SER A 190 9.57 1.03 0.93
C SER A 190 9.44 -0.11 -0.08
N SER A 191 8.79 -1.21 0.33
CA SER A 191 8.53 -2.32 -0.58
C SER A 191 7.54 -1.98 -1.68
N HIS A 192 6.50 -1.18 -1.41
CA HIS A 192 5.58 -0.70 -2.46
C HIS A 192 6.32 0.10 -3.53
N HIS A 193 7.21 1.00 -3.09
CA HIS A 193 8.06 1.79 -3.98
C HIS A 193 8.96 0.87 -4.82
N LYS A 194 9.68 -0.05 -4.19
CA LYS A 194 10.60 -0.97 -4.88
C LYS A 194 9.88 -1.91 -5.87
N LEU A 195 8.73 -2.49 -5.48
CA LEU A 195 7.89 -3.31 -6.37
C LEU A 195 7.45 -2.54 -7.61
N SER A 196 7.17 -1.23 -7.47
CA SER A 196 6.69 -0.38 -8.57
C SER A 196 7.79 -0.15 -9.61
N ARG A 197 9.06 -0.24 -9.20
CA ARG A 197 10.23 -0.05 -10.06
C ARG A 197 10.72 -1.34 -10.70
N CYS A 198 10.48 -2.49 -10.05
CA CYS A 198 10.84 -3.81 -10.58
C CYS A 198 9.80 -4.35 -11.58
N SER A 199 8.55 -3.92 -11.47
CA SER A 199 7.46 -4.42 -12.32
C SER A 199 7.49 -3.79 -13.72
N SER A 200 7.94 -4.54 -14.72
CA SER A 200 7.95 -4.12 -16.15
C SER A 200 6.55 -4.00 -16.79
N ASN A 201 5.48 -4.35 -16.06
CA ASN A 201 4.12 -4.44 -16.58
C ASN A 201 3.19 -3.45 -15.87
N SER A 202 2.53 -2.60 -16.66
CA SER A 202 1.62 -1.52 -16.29
C SER A 202 0.28 -1.96 -15.66
N ASN A 203 0.13 -3.23 -15.28
CA ASN A 203 -1.04 -3.74 -14.57
C ASN A 203 -0.70 -3.81 -13.09
N ILE A 204 -1.47 -3.12 -12.25
CA ILE A 204 -1.30 -3.16 -10.79
C ILE A 204 -1.42 -4.62 -10.35
N SER A 205 -0.29 -5.23 -10.01
CA SER A 205 -0.27 -6.62 -9.54
C SER A 205 -1.16 -6.73 -8.30
N PRO A 206 -1.91 -7.83 -8.12
CA PRO A 206 -2.59 -8.13 -6.85
C PRO A 206 -1.68 -7.92 -5.64
N LEU A 207 -0.37 -8.10 -5.83
CA LEU A 207 0.65 -7.84 -4.82
C LEU A 207 0.68 -6.39 -4.33
N HIS A 208 0.63 -5.40 -5.23
CA HIS A 208 0.61 -3.98 -4.87
C HIS A 208 -0.63 -3.63 -4.07
N HIS A 209 -1.80 -4.12 -4.50
CA HIS A 209 -3.06 -3.89 -3.82
C HIS A 209 -3.06 -4.48 -2.40
N LEU A 210 -2.62 -5.74 -2.27
CA LEU A 210 -2.53 -6.39 -0.96
C LEU A 210 -1.52 -5.69 -0.05
N ASN A 211 -0.39 -5.22 -0.57
CA ASN A 211 0.57 -4.46 0.20
C ASN A 211 -0.02 -3.15 0.75
N MET A 212 -0.74 -2.39 -0.09
CA MET A 212 -1.41 -1.16 0.34
C MET A 212 -2.53 -1.41 1.36
N GLU A 213 -3.25 -2.53 1.24
CA GLU A 213 -4.24 -2.94 2.23
C GLU A 213 -3.58 -3.25 3.59
N GLN A 214 -2.45 -3.96 3.60
CA GLN A 214 -1.73 -4.25 4.85
C GLN A 214 -1.06 -3.01 5.44
N LEU A 215 -0.53 -2.11 4.62
CA LEU A 215 -0.04 -0.80 5.06
C LEU A 215 -1.15 -0.04 5.80
N SER A 216 -2.34 0.02 5.21
CA SER A 216 -3.49 0.70 5.80
C SER A 216 -3.86 0.07 7.15
N LYS A 217 -3.88 -1.27 7.24
CA LYS A 217 -4.14 -1.99 8.49
C LYS A 217 -3.07 -1.71 9.56
N CYS A 218 -1.78 -1.75 9.20
CA CYS A 218 -0.70 -1.38 10.11
C CYS A 218 -0.85 0.04 10.65
N LEU A 219 -1.16 1.01 9.77
CA LEU A 219 -1.34 2.41 10.15
C LEU A 219 -2.53 2.58 11.10
N LEU A 220 -3.64 1.88 10.87
CA LEU A 220 -4.77 1.93 11.80
C LEU A 220 -4.41 1.35 13.17
N SER A 221 -3.71 0.21 13.20
CA SER A 221 -3.27 -0.40 14.46
C SER A 221 -2.29 0.50 15.23
N ILE A 222 -1.29 1.09 14.57
CA ILE A 222 -0.36 1.99 15.29
C ILE A 222 -1.06 3.25 15.79
N TYR A 223 -2.08 3.73 15.09
CA TYR A 223 -2.90 4.85 15.54
C TYR A 223 -3.72 4.55 16.79
N GLU A 224 -4.25 3.33 16.90
CA GLU A 224 -4.91 2.84 18.10
C GLU A 224 -3.90 2.69 19.24
N LEU A 225 -2.72 2.12 18.96
CA LEU A 225 -1.64 1.97 19.94
C LEU A 225 -1.13 3.32 20.47
N TYR A 226 -0.92 4.32 19.61
CA TYR A 226 -0.56 5.67 20.06
C TYR A 226 -1.62 6.26 20.99
N ASN A 227 -2.90 6.01 20.73
CA ASN A 227 -3.98 6.51 21.58
C ASN A 227 -4.05 5.74 22.92
N ALA A 228 -3.91 4.41 22.87
CA ALA A 228 -3.98 3.55 24.05
C ALA A 228 -2.75 3.70 24.97
N ASN A 229 -1.58 4.02 24.39
CA ASN A 229 -0.33 4.19 25.11
C ASN A 229 -0.12 5.63 25.63
N ARG A 230 -1.06 6.56 25.41
CA ARG A 230 -1.06 7.86 26.09
C ARG A 230 -1.35 7.64 27.57
N GLY A 231 -0.30 7.66 28.40
CA GLY A 231 -0.45 7.69 29.86
C GLY A 231 -1.04 9.01 30.37
N GLU A 232 -1.21 9.12 31.69
CA GLU A 232 -1.71 10.33 32.37
C GLU A 232 -0.82 11.57 32.17
N SER A 233 0.45 11.37 31.78
CA SER A 233 1.46 12.42 31.60
C SER A 233 1.59 12.98 30.18
N ASP A 234 0.71 12.58 29.23
CA ASP A 234 0.70 13.03 27.82
C ASP A 234 2.10 12.97 27.15
N SER A 235 2.94 12.01 27.53
CA SER A 235 4.23 11.78 26.89
C SER A 235 3.98 11.28 25.47
N CYS A 236 4.12 12.18 24.51
CA CYS A 236 3.89 11.89 23.11
C CYS A 236 5.01 11.00 22.54
N ASN A 237 4.63 10.00 21.74
CA ASN A 237 5.58 9.24 20.96
C ASN A 237 6.24 10.16 19.94
N MET A 238 7.58 10.25 19.95
CA MET A 238 8.33 11.19 19.12
C MET A 238 7.98 11.08 17.62
N ASN A 239 7.70 9.86 17.17
CA ASN A 239 7.42 9.56 15.76
C ASN A 239 5.92 9.63 15.40
N GLU A 240 5.02 9.83 16.36
CA GLU A 240 3.57 9.76 16.09
C GLU A 240 3.16 10.71 14.97
N ALA A 241 3.66 11.95 15.01
CA ALA A 241 3.33 12.94 14.00
C ALA A 241 3.78 12.52 12.59
N TYR A 242 4.92 11.84 12.49
CA TYR A 242 5.46 11.33 11.24
C TYR A 242 4.55 10.26 10.64
N PHE A 243 4.21 9.23 11.42
CA PHE A 243 3.34 8.15 10.95
C PHE A 243 1.91 8.64 10.68
N ARG A 244 1.36 9.52 11.53
CA ARG A 244 0.05 10.16 11.28
C ARG A 244 0.04 10.96 9.98
N SER A 245 1.17 11.56 9.59
CA SER A 245 1.26 12.32 8.34
C SER A 245 1.01 11.44 7.11
N PHE A 246 1.42 10.16 7.16
CA PHE A 246 1.20 9.19 6.08
C PHE A 246 -0.27 8.96 5.80
N TYR A 247 -1.12 9.02 6.84
CA TYR A 247 -2.57 8.95 6.65
C TYR A 247 -3.07 10.00 5.66
N LEU A 248 -2.60 11.25 5.76
CA LEU A 248 -3.03 12.33 4.87
C LEU A 248 -2.47 12.16 3.45
N LEU A 249 -1.22 11.73 3.33
CA LEU A 249 -0.57 11.55 2.03
C LEU A 249 -1.25 10.44 1.21
N LEU A 250 -1.67 9.37 1.87
CA LEU A 250 -2.44 8.28 1.24
C LEU A 250 -3.80 8.75 0.67
N GLN A 251 -4.30 9.93 1.06
CA GLN A 251 -5.59 10.47 0.62
C GLN A 251 -5.54 11.27 -0.66
N LEU A 252 -4.36 11.44 -1.26
CA LEU A 252 -4.21 12.22 -2.49
C LEU A 252 -4.82 11.49 -3.70
N GLY A 253 -4.90 10.15 -3.66
CA GLY A 253 -5.45 9.36 -4.75
C GLY A 253 -6.98 9.37 -4.85
N SER A 254 -7.49 9.18 -6.07
CA SER A 254 -8.93 9.18 -6.41
C SER A 254 -9.77 8.07 -5.74
N ASN A 255 -9.15 7.11 -5.05
CA ASN A 255 -9.80 5.94 -4.44
C ASN A 255 -9.61 5.85 -2.91
N SER A 256 -9.15 6.91 -2.25
CA SER A 256 -8.81 6.82 -0.83
C SER A 256 -10.01 7.01 0.08
N HIS A 257 -10.49 5.91 0.65
CA HIS A 257 -11.35 5.89 1.83
C HIS A 257 -10.76 4.95 2.87
N LEU A 258 -9.58 5.27 3.44
CA LEU A 258 -8.96 4.42 4.45
C LEU A 258 -9.84 4.21 5.71
N THR A 259 -10.68 5.18 6.09
CA THR A 259 -11.50 5.08 7.32
C THR A 259 -12.99 5.34 7.13
N GLY A 260 -13.47 5.60 5.91
CA GLY A 260 -14.87 6.01 5.65
C GLY A 260 -15.31 7.33 6.30
N GLU A 261 -14.52 7.89 7.21
CA GLU A 261 -14.74 9.17 7.89
C GLU A 261 -14.17 10.34 7.08
N SER A 262 -14.80 11.51 7.17
CA SER A 262 -14.24 12.75 6.62
C SER A 262 -12.89 13.10 7.26
N LEU A 263 -11.90 13.45 6.43
CA LEU A 263 -10.59 13.93 6.87
C LEU A 263 -10.66 15.13 7.83
N SER A 264 -11.68 15.98 7.69
CA SER A 264 -11.88 17.10 8.61
C SER A 264 -12.21 16.66 10.03
N LEU A 265 -12.99 15.59 10.18
CA LEU A 265 -13.34 15.03 11.49
C LEU A 265 -12.14 14.32 12.11
N TRP A 266 -11.40 13.55 11.30
CA TRP A 266 -10.16 12.91 11.75
C TRP A 266 -9.14 13.93 12.26
N LEU A 267 -8.87 14.99 11.48
CA LEU A 267 -7.94 16.05 11.88
C LEU A 267 -8.36 16.76 13.18
N ARG A 268 -9.65 16.94 13.41
CA ARG A 268 -10.18 17.60 14.62
C ARG A 268 -9.89 16.80 15.90
N ARG A 269 -9.74 15.47 15.80
CA ARG A 269 -9.48 14.59 16.94
C ARG A 269 -8.00 14.51 17.32
N LEU A 270 -7.10 15.01 16.48
CA LEU A 270 -5.67 14.97 16.76
C LEU A 270 -5.24 16.05 17.75
N PRO A 271 -4.27 15.75 18.64
CA PRO A 271 -3.68 16.76 19.51
C PRO A 271 -3.04 17.90 18.73
N THR A 272 -3.05 19.10 19.33
CA THR A 272 -2.53 20.32 18.69
C THR A 272 -1.04 20.24 18.38
N HIS A 273 -0.24 19.58 19.23
CA HIS A 273 1.19 19.39 19.01
C HIS A 273 1.46 18.50 17.77
N ILE A 274 0.66 17.45 17.56
CA ILE A 274 0.73 16.61 16.35
C ILE A 274 0.39 17.44 15.11
N ILE A 275 -0.67 18.24 15.15
CA ILE A 275 -1.09 19.07 14.00
C ILE A 275 -0.02 20.11 13.63
N LYS A 276 0.67 20.67 14.63
CA LYS A 276 1.69 21.72 14.45
C LYS A 276 3.09 21.18 14.11
N SER A 277 3.31 19.88 14.21
CA SER A 277 4.58 19.24 13.85
C SER A 277 5.02 19.55 12.41
N LYS A 278 6.32 19.37 12.12
CA LYS A 278 6.88 19.60 10.77
C LYS A 278 6.27 18.62 9.75
N GLU A 279 6.10 17.36 10.15
CA GLU A 279 5.62 16.26 9.33
C GLU A 279 4.15 16.46 8.93
N MET A 280 3.31 16.82 9.90
CA MET A 280 1.89 17.08 9.64
C MET A 280 1.70 18.38 8.88
N SER A 281 2.54 19.39 9.12
CA SER A 281 2.52 20.64 8.35
C SER A 281 2.91 20.41 6.89
N PHE A 282 3.92 19.58 6.63
CA PHE A 282 4.27 19.13 5.28
C PHE A 282 3.07 18.45 4.60
N ALA A 283 2.50 17.42 5.22
CA ALA A 283 1.42 16.65 4.61
C ALA A 283 0.16 17.49 4.33
N ARG A 284 -0.20 18.41 5.24
CA ARG A 284 -1.33 19.35 5.02
C ARG A 284 -1.07 20.31 3.86
N ARG A 285 0.16 20.82 3.71
CA ARG A 285 0.53 21.70 2.59
C ARG A 285 0.46 20.97 1.26
N ILE A 286 1.01 19.75 1.19
CA ILE A 286 0.92 18.90 0.00
C ILE A 286 -0.54 18.62 -0.37
N LEU A 287 -1.36 18.21 0.59
CA LEU A 287 -2.79 17.98 0.39
C LEU A 287 -3.50 19.23 -0.14
N ARG A 288 -3.15 20.41 0.38
CA ARG A 288 -3.69 21.68 -0.12
C ARG A 288 -3.26 21.94 -1.57
N PHE A 289 -1.96 21.82 -1.88
CA PHE A 289 -1.44 22.07 -3.23
C PHE A 289 -2.07 21.14 -4.26
N PHE A 290 -2.23 19.86 -3.91
CA PHE A 290 -2.89 18.87 -4.75
C PHE A 290 -4.36 19.26 -5.02
N ARG A 291 -5.13 19.55 -3.97
CA ARG A 291 -6.57 19.86 -4.09
C ARG A 291 -6.87 21.14 -4.89
N ILE A 292 -6.03 22.18 -4.76
CA ILE A 292 -6.20 23.42 -5.52
C ILE A 292 -5.57 23.35 -6.93
N GLY A 293 -4.93 22.23 -7.28
CA GLY A 293 -4.23 22.06 -8.56
C GLY A 293 -2.96 22.90 -8.71
N ASN A 294 -2.31 23.30 -7.61
CA ASN A 294 -1.05 24.04 -7.64
C ASN A 294 0.13 23.09 -7.87
N TYR A 295 0.26 22.62 -9.11
CA TYR A 295 1.28 21.66 -9.52
C TYR A 295 2.71 22.14 -9.27
N LYS A 296 2.98 23.44 -9.47
CA LYS A 296 4.32 24.02 -9.26
C LYS A 296 4.76 23.85 -7.80
N GLN A 297 3.92 24.31 -6.87
CA GLN A 297 4.23 24.22 -5.43
C GLN A 297 4.20 22.77 -4.94
N PHE A 298 3.33 21.93 -5.45
CA PHE A 298 3.34 20.50 -5.13
C PHE A 298 4.70 19.88 -5.45
N LEU A 299 5.16 19.99 -6.71
CA LEU A 299 6.40 19.37 -7.16
C LEU A 299 7.63 19.96 -6.46
N SER A 300 7.75 21.30 -6.39
CA SER A 300 8.91 21.94 -5.77
C SER A 300 8.99 21.69 -4.26
N PHE A 301 7.85 21.69 -3.57
CA PHE A 301 7.82 21.46 -2.12
C PHE A 301 8.06 20.00 -1.77
N THR A 302 7.55 19.05 -2.58
CA THR A 302 7.91 17.63 -2.45
C THR A 302 9.41 17.42 -2.62
N ALA A 303 10.02 17.98 -3.67
CA ALA A 303 11.45 17.82 -3.90
C ALA A 303 12.32 18.40 -2.76
N ALA A 304 11.95 19.58 -2.27
CA ALA A 304 12.70 20.26 -1.23
C ALA A 304 12.58 19.61 0.16
N GLU A 305 11.37 19.22 0.57
CA GLU A 305 11.06 18.97 1.99
C GLU A 305 10.67 17.53 2.32
N ALA A 306 10.37 16.68 1.32
CA ALA A 306 9.93 15.32 1.61
C ALA A 306 11.06 14.51 2.28
N SER A 307 10.68 13.71 3.28
CA SER A 307 11.45 12.53 3.71
C SER A 307 11.32 11.42 2.66
N PHE A 308 12.17 10.39 2.76
CA PHE A 308 12.16 9.28 1.82
C PHE A 308 10.80 8.57 1.78
N LEU A 309 10.22 8.25 2.94
CA LEU A 309 8.95 7.53 3.01
C LEU A 309 7.77 8.40 2.55
N GLN A 310 7.78 9.69 2.87
CA GLN A 310 6.77 10.61 2.34
C GLN A 310 6.88 10.73 0.82
N TYR A 311 8.08 10.78 0.26
CA TYR A 311 8.28 10.76 -1.20
C TYR A 311 7.72 9.48 -1.82
N CYS A 312 8.02 8.30 -1.25
CA CYS A 312 7.49 7.02 -1.72
C CYS A 312 5.95 7.00 -1.78
N LEU A 313 5.29 7.62 -0.79
CA LEU A 313 3.82 7.75 -0.77
C LEU A 313 3.28 8.73 -1.81
N LEU A 314 4.06 9.76 -2.16
CA LEU A 314 3.66 10.82 -3.10
C LEU A 314 3.93 10.48 -4.55
N GLU A 315 4.89 9.60 -4.81
CA GLU A 315 5.34 9.24 -6.14
C GLU A 315 4.21 8.86 -7.12
N PRO A 316 3.20 8.05 -6.73
CA PRO A 316 2.08 7.74 -7.63
C PRO A 316 1.30 8.98 -8.11
N SER A 317 1.21 10.01 -7.28
CA SER A 317 0.51 11.26 -7.59
C SER A 317 1.36 12.25 -8.39
N ILE A 318 2.68 12.11 -8.45
CA ILE A 318 3.56 13.04 -9.16
C ILE A 318 3.20 13.13 -10.64
N ASN A 319 3.00 11.99 -11.30
CA ASN A 319 2.64 11.97 -12.71
C ASN A 319 1.23 12.53 -12.95
N GLU A 320 0.27 12.29 -12.06
CA GLU A 320 -1.06 12.91 -12.13
C GLU A 320 -0.96 14.44 -12.09
N VAL A 321 -0.11 14.97 -11.19
CA VAL A 321 0.14 16.40 -11.06
C VAL A 321 0.85 16.97 -12.30
N ARG A 322 1.81 16.23 -12.89
CA ARG A 322 2.48 16.61 -14.14
C ARG A 322 1.50 16.65 -15.32
N ILE A 323 0.57 15.69 -15.42
CA ILE A 323 -0.49 15.68 -16.45
C ILE A 323 -1.37 16.92 -16.28
N LEU A 324 -1.75 17.25 -15.04
CA LEU A 324 -2.53 18.45 -14.77
C LEU A 324 -1.79 19.72 -15.22
N ALA A 325 -0.50 19.83 -14.90
CA ALA A 325 0.33 20.97 -15.29
C ALA A 325 0.36 21.16 -16.82
N VAL A 326 0.68 20.08 -17.55
CA VAL A 326 0.74 20.09 -19.03
C VAL A 326 -0.62 20.40 -19.63
N SER A 327 -1.71 19.84 -19.09
CA SER A 327 -3.08 20.17 -19.49
C SER A 327 -3.39 21.66 -19.31
N CYS A 328 -3.04 22.23 -18.15
CA CYS A 328 -3.26 23.66 -17.88
C CYS A 328 -2.47 24.54 -18.83
N ILE A 329 -1.21 24.20 -19.14
CA ILE A 329 -0.36 24.98 -20.05
C ILE A 329 -0.89 24.90 -21.48
N ASN A 330 -1.23 23.70 -21.97
CA ASN A 330 -1.81 23.52 -23.29
C ASN A 330 -3.11 24.32 -23.44
N ASN A 331 -3.99 24.29 -22.44
CA ASN A 331 -5.28 24.99 -22.51
C ASN A 331 -5.19 26.49 -22.22
N GLY A 332 -4.25 26.94 -21.39
CA GLY A 332 -4.15 28.33 -20.95
C GLY A 332 -3.21 29.18 -21.80
N GLY A 333 -2.26 28.55 -22.51
CA GLY A 333 -1.24 29.26 -23.29
C GLY A 333 -1.79 30.01 -24.50
N TYR A 334 -1.04 31.02 -24.93
CA TYR A 334 -1.35 31.81 -26.11
C TYR A 334 -0.79 31.14 -27.36
N LYS A 335 -1.60 30.99 -28.41
CA LYS A 335 -1.23 30.22 -29.61
C LYS A 335 0.02 30.74 -30.32
N LEU A 336 0.26 32.05 -30.29
CA LEU A 336 1.42 32.68 -30.93
C LEU A 336 2.69 32.63 -30.07
N TYR A 337 2.59 32.17 -28.82
CA TYR A 337 3.73 32.06 -27.91
C TYR A 337 3.80 30.64 -27.36
N PRO A 338 4.35 29.69 -28.13
CA PRO A 338 4.57 28.33 -27.68
C PRO A 338 5.41 28.31 -26.39
N TYR A 339 5.15 27.32 -25.54
CA TYR A 339 5.81 27.26 -24.24
C TYR A 339 7.20 26.62 -24.37
N PRO A 340 8.30 27.27 -23.95
CA PRO A 340 9.64 26.70 -24.07
C PRO A 340 9.77 25.37 -23.31
N LEU A 341 10.33 24.35 -23.96
CA LEU A 341 10.44 23.01 -23.36
C LEU A 341 11.37 23.02 -22.14
N GLN A 342 12.42 23.84 -22.18
CA GLN A 342 13.34 24.02 -21.05
C GLN A 342 12.63 24.58 -19.80
N ASP A 343 11.73 25.54 -19.97
CA ASP A 343 10.96 26.08 -18.85
C ASP A 343 9.96 25.06 -18.32
N LEU A 344 9.41 24.22 -19.21
CA LEU A 344 8.51 23.13 -18.83
C LEU A 344 9.27 22.06 -18.05
N SER A 345 10.49 21.74 -18.46
CA SER A 345 11.41 20.86 -17.73
C SER A 345 11.68 21.33 -16.30
N LYS A 346 12.01 22.63 -16.13
CA LYS A 346 12.20 23.22 -14.80
C LYS A 346 10.91 23.19 -13.97
N LEU A 347 9.76 23.45 -14.59
CA LEU A 347 8.46 23.47 -13.92
C LEU A 347 8.00 22.08 -13.45
N LEU A 348 8.22 21.05 -14.27
CA LEU A 348 7.82 19.67 -13.99
C LEU A 348 8.85 18.87 -13.20
N LEU A 349 10.04 19.45 -12.99
CA LEU A 349 11.20 18.80 -12.37
C LEU A 349 11.52 17.48 -13.08
N MET A 350 11.72 17.54 -14.39
CA MET A 350 12.00 16.43 -15.30
C MET A 350 13.12 16.81 -16.26
N LYS A 351 13.89 15.84 -16.76
CA LYS A 351 14.84 16.10 -17.86
C LYS A 351 14.08 16.49 -19.12
N GLU A 352 14.66 17.33 -19.97
CA GLU A 352 13.99 17.79 -21.19
C GLU A 352 13.57 16.62 -22.11
N SER A 353 14.40 15.57 -22.23
CA SER A 353 14.08 14.33 -22.97
C SER A 353 12.86 13.59 -22.42
N ASP A 354 12.72 13.61 -21.09
CA ASP A 354 11.63 12.96 -20.38
C ASP A 354 10.33 13.76 -20.55
N VAL A 355 10.42 15.10 -20.52
CA VAL A 355 9.27 15.98 -20.81
C VAL A 355 8.75 15.77 -22.20
N GLU A 356 9.63 15.68 -23.20
CA GLU A 356 9.26 15.40 -24.59
C GLU A 356 8.48 14.08 -24.70
N SER A 357 9.04 13.00 -24.14
CA SER A 357 8.39 11.68 -24.09
C SER A 357 7.04 11.70 -23.34
N PHE A 358 6.97 12.47 -22.25
CA PHE A 358 5.78 12.65 -21.44
C PHE A 358 4.68 13.42 -22.19
N CYS A 359 5.04 14.48 -22.91
CA CYS A 359 4.12 15.24 -23.77
C CYS A 359 3.55 14.36 -24.89
N TYR A 360 4.40 13.60 -25.59
CA TYR A 360 3.94 12.64 -26.60
C TYR A 360 2.98 11.60 -26.01
N SER A 361 3.29 11.09 -24.82
CA SER A 361 2.39 10.16 -24.11
C SER A 361 1.02 10.78 -23.84
N CYS A 362 0.96 12.09 -23.57
CA CYS A 362 -0.28 12.85 -23.40
C CYS A 362 -0.95 13.26 -24.73
N GLY A 363 -0.46 12.80 -25.89
CA GLY A 363 -0.96 13.16 -27.21
C GLY A 363 -0.59 14.57 -27.67
N LEU A 364 0.43 15.18 -27.09
CA LEU A 364 0.91 16.51 -27.46
C LEU A 364 2.16 16.41 -28.32
N GLU A 365 2.20 17.23 -29.37
CA GLU A 365 3.36 17.37 -30.23
C GLU A 365 4.30 18.45 -29.71
N ILE A 366 5.60 18.26 -29.92
CA ILE A 366 6.66 19.23 -29.65
C ILE A 366 7.20 19.72 -30.99
N SER A 367 7.46 21.02 -31.08
CA SER A 367 8.04 21.66 -32.26
C SER A 367 9.42 22.20 -31.93
N ALA A 368 10.27 22.38 -32.95
CA ALA A 368 11.59 22.96 -32.80
C ALA A 368 11.77 24.11 -33.80
N ASP A 369 12.55 25.12 -33.42
CA ASP A 369 12.97 26.19 -34.33
C ASP A 369 14.21 25.78 -35.14
N GLU A 370 14.65 26.66 -36.05
CA GLU A 370 15.85 26.46 -36.88
C GLU A 370 17.14 26.33 -36.05
N ALA A 371 17.15 26.86 -34.82
CA ALA A 371 18.26 26.75 -33.89
C ALA A 371 18.20 25.47 -33.02
N GLY A 372 17.15 24.66 -33.16
CA GLY A 372 16.93 23.43 -32.41
C GLY A 372 16.28 23.63 -31.03
N ASN A 373 15.84 24.83 -30.67
CA ASN A 373 15.12 25.08 -29.42
C ASN A 373 13.73 24.44 -29.51
N LYS A 374 13.43 23.57 -28.55
CA LYS A 374 12.14 22.86 -28.49
C LYS A 374 11.11 23.66 -27.72
N PHE A 375 9.87 23.61 -28.19
CA PHE A 375 8.72 24.25 -27.55
C PHE A 375 7.47 23.40 -27.71
N LEU A 376 6.55 23.54 -26.74
CA LEU A 376 5.22 22.96 -26.76
C LEU A 376 4.24 23.97 -27.39
N PRO A 377 3.73 23.73 -28.61
CA PRO A 377 2.58 24.47 -29.12
C PRO A 377 1.40 24.33 -28.17
N THR A 378 0.65 25.40 -27.96
CA THR A 378 -0.52 25.41 -27.07
C THR A 378 -1.82 25.30 -27.87
N LYS A 379 -2.92 24.99 -27.18
CA LYS A 379 -4.26 24.76 -27.75
C LYS A 379 -4.36 23.52 -28.66
N GLN A 380 -3.53 22.51 -28.42
CA GLN A 380 -3.63 21.24 -29.12
C GLN A 380 -4.85 20.45 -28.63
N THR A 381 -5.74 20.07 -29.55
CA THR A 381 -6.97 19.31 -29.25
C THR A 381 -6.73 17.82 -29.07
N SER A 382 -5.54 17.34 -29.43
CA SER A 382 -5.10 15.94 -29.30
C SER A 382 -4.76 15.52 -27.86
N PHE A 383 -4.75 16.46 -26.91
CA PHE A 383 -4.46 16.17 -25.52
C PHE A 383 -5.39 15.06 -24.99
N SER A 384 -4.78 14.04 -24.41
CA SER A 384 -5.50 12.97 -23.73
C SER A 384 -4.78 12.56 -22.46
N ARG A 385 -5.54 12.15 -21.44
CA ARG A 385 -4.96 11.50 -20.26
C ARG A 385 -4.58 10.07 -20.62
N PRO A 386 -3.31 9.66 -20.45
CA PRO A 386 -2.89 8.33 -20.85
C PRO A 386 -3.63 7.25 -20.06
N LYS A 387 -4.08 6.20 -20.76
CA LYS A 387 -4.90 5.11 -20.19
C LYS A 387 -4.07 3.97 -19.56
N ALA A 388 -2.75 3.96 -19.74
CA ALA A 388 -1.83 2.92 -19.26
C ALA A 388 -0.66 3.53 -18.48
N GLY A 389 0.00 2.71 -17.65
CA GLY A 389 1.08 3.12 -16.75
C GLY A 389 2.17 3.89 -17.47
N PHE A 390 2.44 5.11 -17.00
CA PHE A 390 3.53 5.93 -17.51
C PHE A 390 4.87 5.23 -17.29
N PRO A 391 5.84 5.44 -18.18
CA PRO A 391 7.23 5.25 -17.84
C PRO A 391 7.55 5.99 -16.53
N TYR A 392 8.45 5.41 -15.73
CA TYR A 392 8.94 6.08 -14.55
C TYR A 392 9.78 7.29 -14.93
N TYR A 393 9.41 8.47 -14.42
CA TYR A 393 10.17 9.71 -14.60
C TYR A 393 10.62 10.23 -13.24
N SER A 394 11.93 10.23 -13.01
CA SER A 394 12.52 10.73 -11.76
C SER A 394 12.07 12.17 -11.47
N LEU A 395 11.84 12.48 -10.20
CA LEU A 395 11.67 13.87 -9.75
C LEU A 395 13.05 14.48 -9.54
N LEU A 396 13.43 15.46 -10.36
CA LEU A 396 14.70 16.16 -10.19
C LEU A 396 14.71 16.92 -8.86
N GLY A 397 15.85 16.93 -8.16
CA GLY A 397 16.01 17.51 -6.83
C GLY A 397 15.74 16.53 -5.67
N CYS A 398 15.31 15.30 -5.97
CA CYS A 398 15.15 14.21 -5.00
C CYS A 398 16.33 13.22 -5.00
N GLU A 399 17.46 13.54 -5.61
CA GLU A 399 18.59 12.62 -5.74
C GLU A 399 19.06 12.11 -4.36
N ARG A 400 19.04 13.00 -3.36
CA ARG A 400 19.30 12.71 -1.93
C ARG A 400 18.43 11.57 -1.35
N LEU A 401 17.24 11.35 -1.90
CA LEU A 401 16.29 10.34 -1.46
C LEU A 401 16.39 9.04 -2.26
N THR A 402 17.15 9.02 -3.37
CA THR A 402 17.15 7.90 -4.33
C THR A 402 18.51 7.24 -4.53
N ASP A 403 19.58 7.78 -3.93
CA ASP A 403 20.95 7.27 -4.03
C ASP A 403 21.25 6.05 -3.14
N SER A 404 20.35 5.64 -2.24
CA SER A 404 20.52 4.45 -1.39
C SER A 404 20.10 3.14 -2.09
N ARG A 405 20.58 2.92 -3.33
CA ARG A 405 20.18 1.73 -4.11
C ARG A 405 20.46 0.38 -3.41
N ASP A 406 21.29 0.36 -2.36
CA ASP A 406 21.75 -0.87 -1.71
C ASP A 406 21.62 -0.92 -0.17
N THR A 407 20.95 0.04 0.49
CA THR A 407 20.75 -0.03 1.96
C THR A 407 19.27 0.15 2.32
N TRP A 408 18.72 -0.79 3.11
CA TRP A 408 17.32 -0.73 3.55
C TRP A 408 17.02 0.28 4.64
N GLU A 409 18.05 0.86 5.25
CA GLU A 409 17.88 1.96 6.19
C GLU A 409 17.51 3.24 5.44
N PRO A 410 16.34 3.85 5.74
CA PRO A 410 16.02 5.18 5.26
C PRO A 410 17.03 6.16 5.86
N ILE A 411 17.68 6.97 5.01
CA ILE A 411 18.38 8.17 5.46
C ILE A 411 17.29 9.21 5.73
N ASP A 412 16.79 9.28 6.96
CA ASP A 412 15.93 10.36 7.45
C ASP A 412 16.72 11.35 8.34
#